data_AF-A0A852ZB94-F1
#
_entry.id   AF-A0A852ZB94-F1
#
_cell.length_a   1.000
_cell.length_b   1.000
_cell.length_c   1.000
_cell.angle_alpha   90.00
_cell.angle_beta   90.00
_cell.angle_gamma   90.00
#
_symmetry.space_group_name_H-M   'P 1'
#
loop_
_entity.id
_entity.type
_entity.pdbx_description
1 polymer ?
#
loop_
_entity_poly.entity_id
_entity_poly.type
_entity_poly.pdbx_seq_one_letter_code
_entity_poly.pdbx_strand_id
1 'polypeptide(L)'
;MKRGSGTVGKAGTGDMAPDGPEAFRIVGRVLVEPPLGAEEFEYLAAFTESRRWQRPDGPYAVPGNPLAECLDPGLDLTRYVVPAPGQPGLWCPWRLSDGGRALVPVFEPAFGDGSPPEEAASWLAYLCDHFLRADAVASRDPGDRAGWFGEFGFDHVLDGAAVVCSEWSGQLTLIEMSANSLSVRPLAS
;
A
#
# COMPACT_ATOMS: atom_id res chain seq x y z
N MET A 1 -7.08 50.95 50.60
CA MET A 1 -7.47 49.61 50.09
C MET A 1 -6.99 49.49 48.64
N LYS A 2 -5.92 48.74 48.39
CA LYS A 2 -5.41 48.41 47.04
C LYS A 2 -6.19 47.20 46.51
N ARG A 3 -6.78 47.28 45.32
CA ARG A 3 -7.29 46.10 44.60
C ARG A 3 -6.31 45.76 43.48
N GLY A 4 -5.86 44.52 43.51
CA GLY A 4 -4.80 43.98 42.68
C GLY A 4 -5.21 43.75 41.24
N SER A 5 -4.17 43.86 40.41
CA SER A 5 -4.06 43.58 38.99
C SER A 5 -4.60 42.20 38.63
N GLY A 6 -5.22 42.14 37.44
CA GLY A 6 -5.67 40.91 36.82
C GLY A 6 -4.54 40.02 36.34
N THR A 7 -4.91 38.77 36.08
CA THR A 7 -4.14 37.84 35.28
C THR A 7 -5.18 37.07 34.45
N VAL A 8 -5.32 37.47 33.19
CA VAL A 8 -6.05 36.71 32.18
C VAL A 8 -5.13 35.57 31.78
N GLY A 9 -5.44 34.36 32.24
CA GLY A 9 -4.78 33.15 31.80
C GLY A 9 -5.03 32.97 30.30
N LYS A 10 -3.94 32.86 29.53
CA LYS A 10 -3.99 32.38 28.14
C LYS A 10 -4.59 30.97 28.16
N ALA A 11 -5.78 30.82 27.58
CA ALA A 11 -6.26 29.52 27.16
C ALA A 11 -5.30 29.02 26.07
N GLY A 12 -4.50 28.01 26.40
CA GLY A 12 -3.76 27.26 25.41
C GLY A 12 -4.79 26.60 24.48
N THR A 13 -4.68 26.89 23.19
CA THR A 13 -5.21 26.03 22.14
C THR A 13 -4.45 24.71 22.23
N GLY A 14 -4.92 23.83 23.11
CA GLY A 14 -4.51 22.44 23.06
C GLY A 14 -5.04 21.88 21.76
N ASP A 15 -4.13 21.48 20.87
CA ASP A 15 -4.42 20.51 19.82
C ASP A 15 -4.97 19.27 20.53
N MET A 16 -6.29 19.19 20.63
CA MET A 16 -6.94 17.93 20.92
C MET A 16 -6.75 17.11 19.65
N ALA A 17 -5.75 16.22 19.67
CA ALA A 17 -5.71 15.12 18.72
C ALA A 17 -7.11 14.49 18.71
N PRO A 18 -7.75 14.36 17.54
CA PRO A 18 -9.10 13.81 17.49
C PRO A 18 -9.10 12.39 18.06
N ASP A 19 -10.15 12.04 18.82
CA ASP A 19 -10.33 10.68 19.32
C ASP A 19 -10.48 9.71 18.15
N GLY A 20 -9.48 8.84 17.93
CA GLY A 20 -9.50 7.83 16.86
C GLY A 20 -8.09 7.39 16.46
N PRO A 21 -7.96 6.45 15.51
CA PRO A 21 -6.72 6.23 14.75
C PRO A 21 -6.43 7.36 13.76
N GLU A 22 -5.15 7.62 13.48
CA GLU A 22 -4.74 8.66 12.52
C GLU A 22 -5.15 8.31 11.10
N ALA A 23 -5.76 9.27 10.41
CA ALA A 23 -6.21 9.10 9.03
C ALA A 23 -5.21 9.69 8.03
N PHE A 24 -5.03 8.98 6.91
CA PHE A 24 -4.10 9.32 5.84
C PHE A 24 -4.81 9.35 4.48
N ARG A 25 -4.51 10.38 3.69
CA ARG A 25 -4.89 10.44 2.27
C ARG A 25 -3.66 10.32 1.40
N ILE A 26 -3.76 9.49 0.37
CA ILE A 26 -2.69 9.32 -0.61
C ILE A 26 -3.19 9.78 -1.97
N VAL A 27 -2.40 10.61 -2.65
CA VAL A 27 -2.63 11.00 -4.04
C VAL A 27 -1.33 10.87 -4.81
N GLY A 28 -1.38 10.23 -5.97
CA GLY A 28 -0.18 10.00 -6.75
C GLY A 28 -0.40 9.10 -7.93
N ARG A 29 0.70 8.85 -8.65
CA ARG A 29 0.76 7.93 -9.77
C ARG A 29 2.21 7.51 -10.00
N VAL A 30 2.42 6.21 -10.15
CA VAL A 30 3.71 5.62 -10.49
C VAL A 30 3.54 4.89 -11.82
N LEU A 31 4.29 5.31 -12.83
CA LEU A 31 4.30 4.70 -14.16
C LEU A 31 4.93 3.31 -14.11
N VAL A 32 4.53 2.47 -15.05
CA VAL A 32 5.13 1.15 -15.29
C VAL A 32 5.49 1.07 -16.77
N GLU A 33 6.78 0.89 -17.07
CA GLU A 33 7.31 0.80 -18.44
C GLU A 33 8.28 -0.39 -18.59
N PRO A 34 8.08 -1.31 -19.55
CA PRO A 34 6.93 -1.38 -20.45
C PRO A 34 5.61 -1.58 -19.68
N PRO A 35 4.46 -1.26 -20.29
CA PRO A 35 3.16 -1.59 -19.69
C PRO A 35 3.05 -3.09 -19.42
N LEU A 36 2.30 -3.46 -18.39
CA LEU A 36 2.03 -4.87 -18.09
C LEU A 36 1.34 -5.58 -19.25
N GLY A 37 1.71 -6.85 -19.46
CA GLY A 37 0.97 -7.79 -20.27
C GLY A 37 -0.38 -8.16 -19.63
N ALA A 38 -1.21 -8.89 -20.38
CA ALA A 38 -2.56 -9.23 -19.93
C ALA A 38 -2.56 -10.11 -18.67
N GLU A 39 -1.71 -11.15 -18.63
CA GLU A 39 -1.61 -12.06 -17.49
C GLU A 39 -1.03 -11.38 -16.24
N GLU A 40 -0.02 -10.52 -16.43
CA GLU A 40 0.55 -9.71 -15.36
C GLU A 40 -0.48 -8.78 -14.75
N PHE A 41 -1.25 -8.10 -15.60
CA PHE A 41 -2.32 -7.21 -15.17
C PHE A 41 -3.41 -7.96 -14.40
N GLU A 42 -3.89 -9.09 -14.94
CA GLU A 42 -4.96 -9.88 -14.31
C GLU A 42 -4.53 -10.41 -12.93
N TYR A 43 -3.34 -11.01 -12.85
CA TYR A 43 -2.81 -11.51 -11.59
C TYR A 43 -2.61 -10.36 -10.58
N LEU A 44 -1.93 -9.27 -10.98
CA LEU A 44 -1.60 -8.18 -10.06
C LEU A 44 -2.83 -7.38 -9.63
N ALA A 45 -3.84 -7.25 -10.50
CA ALA A 45 -5.13 -6.67 -10.12
C ALA A 45 -5.76 -7.49 -8.99
N ALA A 46 -5.89 -8.81 -9.19
CA ALA A 46 -6.47 -9.69 -8.18
C ALA A 46 -5.59 -9.80 -6.92
N PHE A 47 -4.26 -9.72 -7.04
CA PHE A 47 -3.34 -9.66 -5.90
C PHE A 47 -3.56 -8.39 -5.07
N THR A 48 -3.61 -7.22 -5.71
CA THR A 48 -3.76 -5.92 -5.02
C THR A 48 -5.16 -5.73 -4.41
N GLU A 49 -6.19 -6.33 -4.99
CA GLU A 49 -7.58 -6.23 -4.51
C GLU A 49 -7.93 -7.27 -3.43
N SER A 50 -7.09 -8.28 -3.20
CA SER A 50 -7.37 -9.35 -2.24
C SER A 50 -6.63 -9.16 -0.93
N ARG A 51 -7.24 -9.59 0.17
CA ARG A 51 -6.59 -9.57 1.48
C ARG A 51 -5.34 -10.45 1.47
N ARG A 52 -4.23 -9.88 1.93
CA ARG A 52 -2.88 -10.42 1.91
C ARG A 52 -2.56 -11.06 3.26
N TRP A 53 -3.05 -12.28 3.46
CA TRP A 53 -2.91 -13.05 4.70
C TRP A 53 -2.10 -14.33 4.50
N GLN A 54 -1.72 -15.00 5.58
CA GLN A 54 -0.91 -16.22 5.55
C GLN A 54 -1.65 -17.44 4.98
N ARG A 55 -1.87 -17.46 3.66
CA ARG A 55 -2.57 -18.53 2.94
C ARG A 55 -1.83 -19.87 2.99
N PRO A 56 -2.53 -21.02 2.93
CA PRO A 56 -1.91 -22.34 2.81
C PRO A 56 -1.05 -22.50 1.55
N ASP A 57 -1.50 -21.96 0.42
CA ASP A 57 -0.85 -22.10 -0.89
C ASP A 57 0.30 -21.10 -1.11
N GLY A 58 0.68 -20.36 -0.07
CA GLY A 58 1.80 -19.43 -0.10
C GLY A 58 1.42 -17.94 -0.27
N PRO A 59 2.42 -17.04 -0.20
CA PRO A 59 2.19 -15.58 -0.18
C PRO A 59 1.66 -15.03 -1.51
N TYR A 60 1.88 -15.74 -2.62
CA TYR A 60 1.44 -15.36 -3.96
C TYR A 60 0.08 -15.92 -4.35
N ALA A 61 -0.54 -16.74 -3.50
CA ALA A 61 -1.87 -17.24 -3.79
C ALA A 61 -2.89 -16.08 -3.87
N VAL A 62 -3.65 -16.08 -4.95
CA VAL A 62 -4.73 -15.13 -5.21
C VAL A 62 -6.05 -15.90 -5.28
N PRO A 63 -7.09 -15.50 -4.51
CA PRO A 63 -8.36 -16.20 -4.51
C PRO A 63 -9.11 -15.92 -5.81
N GLY A 64 -9.84 -16.91 -6.33
CA GLY A 64 -10.70 -16.72 -7.51
C GLY A 64 -11.85 -15.73 -7.29
N ASN A 65 -12.24 -15.49 -6.03
CA ASN A 65 -13.18 -14.43 -5.65
C ASN A 65 -12.75 -13.77 -4.33
N PRO A 66 -11.99 -12.65 -4.40
CA PRO A 66 -11.52 -11.92 -3.21
C PRO A 66 -12.65 -11.47 -2.27
N LEU A 67 -13.80 -11.07 -2.81
CA LEU A 67 -14.91 -10.52 -2.03
C LEU A 67 -15.69 -11.60 -1.26
N ALA A 68 -15.67 -12.85 -1.73
CA ALA A 68 -16.37 -13.96 -1.10
C ALA A 68 -15.50 -14.75 -0.11
N GLU A 69 -14.18 -14.48 -0.09
CA GLU A 69 -13.24 -15.26 0.71
C GLU A 69 -13.55 -15.23 2.21
N CYS A 70 -13.93 -14.07 2.74
CA CYS A 70 -14.27 -13.91 4.16
C CYS A 70 -15.54 -14.68 4.59
N LEU A 71 -16.28 -15.24 3.62
CA LEU A 71 -17.49 -16.02 3.83
C LEU A 71 -17.22 -17.53 3.81
N ASP A 72 -15.99 -17.97 3.52
CA ASP A 72 -15.64 -19.39 3.52
C ASP A 72 -15.73 -19.96 4.96
N PRO A 73 -16.62 -20.94 5.23
CA PRO A 73 -16.73 -21.56 6.54
C PRO A 73 -15.48 -22.34 6.97
N GLY A 74 -14.60 -22.70 6.02
CA GLY A 74 -13.32 -23.36 6.28
C GLY A 74 -12.16 -22.40 6.57
N LEU A 75 -12.40 -21.09 6.57
CA LEU A 75 -11.37 -20.08 6.74
C LEU A 75 -10.76 -20.13 8.14
N ASP A 76 -9.45 -20.32 8.21
CA ASP A 76 -8.70 -20.19 9.45
C ASP A 76 -8.57 -18.71 9.83
N LEU A 77 -9.50 -18.23 10.66
CA LEU A 77 -9.53 -16.85 11.13
C LEU A 77 -8.25 -16.43 11.87
N THR A 78 -7.52 -17.37 12.48
CA THR A 78 -6.27 -17.05 13.20
C THR A 78 -5.16 -16.67 12.23
N ARG A 79 -5.13 -17.29 11.05
CA ARG A 79 -4.21 -16.94 9.96
C ARG A 79 -4.70 -15.77 9.13
N TYR A 80 -6.02 -15.61 8.99
CA TYR A 80 -6.64 -14.57 8.16
C TYR A 80 -6.38 -13.14 8.63
N VAL A 81 -6.04 -12.96 9.91
CA VAL A 81 -5.69 -11.66 10.51
C VAL A 81 -4.19 -11.38 10.51
N VAL A 82 -3.37 -12.28 9.98
CA VAL A 82 -1.91 -12.15 9.97
C VAL A 82 -1.42 -12.05 8.52
N PRO A 83 -0.59 -11.05 8.18
CA PRO A 83 -0.04 -10.93 6.83
C PRO A 83 0.84 -12.14 6.50
N ALA A 84 0.93 -12.50 5.22
CA ALA A 84 1.87 -13.55 4.84
C ALA A 84 3.32 -13.11 5.14
N PRO A 85 4.22 -14.04 5.48
CA PRO A 85 5.62 -13.69 5.75
C PRO A 85 6.24 -12.86 4.61
N GLY A 86 6.87 -11.74 4.97
CA GLY A 86 7.52 -10.83 4.02
C GLY A 86 6.59 -9.81 3.35
N GLN A 87 5.26 -9.92 3.51
CA GLN A 87 4.33 -8.90 3.02
C GLN A 87 4.26 -7.69 3.97
N PRO A 88 4.12 -6.45 3.45
CA PRO A 88 4.07 -5.25 4.28
C PRO A 88 2.84 -5.17 5.20
N GLY A 89 1.71 -5.75 4.79
CA GLY A 89 0.46 -5.68 5.53
C GLY A 89 -0.62 -6.59 4.96
N LEU A 90 -1.86 -6.38 5.39
CA LEU A 90 -3.03 -7.16 4.96
C LEU A 90 -3.70 -6.60 3.70
N TRP A 91 -3.48 -5.32 3.40
CA TRP A 91 -4.13 -4.62 2.29
C TRP A 91 -3.10 -3.80 1.54
N CYS A 92 -3.06 -3.95 0.23
CA CYS A 92 -2.19 -3.15 -0.63
C CYS A 92 -2.88 -1.81 -0.94
N PRO A 93 -2.28 -0.65 -0.65
CA PRO A 93 -2.87 0.65 -0.95
C PRO A 93 -2.64 1.10 -2.40
N TRP A 94 -2.13 0.23 -3.27
CA TRP A 94 -1.87 0.51 -4.68
C TRP A 94 -2.69 -0.41 -5.55
N ARG A 95 -3.30 0.13 -6.59
CA ARG A 95 -3.97 -0.65 -7.63
C ARG A 95 -3.39 -0.34 -8.99
N LEU A 96 -3.55 -1.28 -9.91
CA LEU A 96 -3.28 -1.04 -11.31
C LEU A 96 -4.31 -0.08 -11.92
N SER A 97 -3.86 0.66 -12.93
CA SER A 97 -4.66 1.59 -13.72
C SER A 97 -4.17 1.62 -15.16
N ASP A 98 -4.98 2.22 -16.03
CA ASP A 98 -4.63 2.47 -17.43
C ASP A 98 -4.17 1.23 -18.21
N GLY A 99 -4.77 0.07 -17.91
CA GLY A 99 -4.42 -1.20 -18.55
C GLY A 99 -2.98 -1.65 -18.26
N GLY A 100 -2.47 -1.37 -17.06
CA GLY A 100 -1.15 -1.83 -16.63
C GLY A 100 -0.03 -0.82 -16.86
N ARG A 101 -0.37 0.44 -17.14
CA ARG A 101 0.60 1.53 -17.37
C ARG A 101 0.96 2.31 -16.12
N ALA A 102 0.21 2.13 -15.04
CA ALA A 102 0.47 2.83 -13.80
C ALA A 102 -0.12 2.13 -12.57
N LEU A 103 0.54 2.32 -11.44
CA LEU A 103 0.02 2.12 -10.10
C LEU A 103 -0.54 3.44 -9.57
N VAL A 104 -1.75 3.39 -9.03
CA VAL A 104 -2.39 4.54 -8.38
C VAL A 104 -2.81 4.17 -6.95
N PRO A 105 -2.70 5.11 -6.00
CA PRO A 105 -3.18 4.88 -4.66
C PRO A 105 -4.68 4.61 -4.63
N VAL A 106 -5.08 3.70 -3.75
CA VAL A 106 -6.48 3.47 -3.39
C VAL A 106 -6.76 4.22 -2.10
N PHE A 107 -7.82 5.02 -2.13
CA PHE A 107 -8.43 5.56 -0.93
C PHE A 107 -9.85 5.01 -0.84
N GLU A 108 -10.03 3.98 -0.02
CA GLU A 108 -11.36 3.47 0.28
C GLU A 108 -11.65 3.63 1.78
N PRO A 109 -12.50 4.58 2.17
CA PRO A 109 -12.90 4.81 3.56
C PRO A 109 -13.48 3.56 4.24
N ALA A 110 -13.99 2.61 3.46
CA ALA A 110 -14.57 1.36 3.96
C ALA A 110 -13.51 0.39 4.53
N PHE A 111 -12.23 0.57 4.18
CA PHE A 111 -11.14 -0.35 4.54
C PHE A 111 -10.22 0.18 5.65
N GLY A 112 -10.53 1.36 6.21
CA GLY A 112 -9.85 1.91 7.39
C GLY A 112 -9.42 3.37 7.20
N ASP A 113 -8.47 3.79 8.03
CA ASP A 113 -8.00 5.18 8.13
C ASP A 113 -6.96 5.54 7.05
N GLY A 114 -6.82 4.73 6.00
CA GLY A 114 -5.77 4.87 4.98
C GLY A 114 -4.43 4.27 5.43
N SER A 115 -3.43 4.34 4.54
CA SER A 115 -2.08 3.79 4.83
C SER A 115 -1.10 4.92 5.19
N PRO A 116 -0.36 4.79 6.31
CA PRO A 116 0.74 5.69 6.64
C PRO A 116 1.82 5.69 5.53
N PRO A 117 2.68 6.73 5.46
CA PRO A 117 3.70 6.85 4.41
C PRO A 117 4.61 5.63 4.29
N GLU A 118 5.08 5.10 5.43
CA GLU A 118 5.99 3.94 5.44
C GLU A 118 5.32 2.65 4.97
N GLU A 119 4.02 2.46 5.27
CA GLU A 119 3.27 1.29 4.80
C GLU A 119 3.02 1.36 3.30
N ALA A 120 2.56 2.53 2.81
CA ALA A 120 2.37 2.77 1.39
C ALA A 120 3.68 2.61 0.60
N ALA A 121 4.78 3.13 1.13
CA ALA A 121 6.11 2.98 0.56
C ALA A 121 6.56 1.51 0.54
N SER A 122 6.37 0.78 1.64
CA SER A 122 6.73 -0.64 1.73
C SER A 122 5.95 -1.50 0.74
N TRP A 123 4.67 -1.22 0.50
CA TRP A 123 3.90 -1.88 -0.55
C TRP A 123 4.39 -1.57 -1.95
N LEU A 124 4.74 -0.31 -2.23
CA LEU A 124 5.27 0.05 -3.53
C LEU A 124 6.62 -0.64 -3.81
N ALA A 125 7.50 -0.70 -2.80
CA ALA A 125 8.73 -1.48 -2.85
C ALA A 125 8.44 -2.96 -3.08
N TYR A 126 7.50 -3.55 -2.33
CA TYR A 126 7.13 -4.95 -2.47
C TYR A 126 6.67 -5.29 -3.89
N LEU A 127 5.77 -4.48 -4.47
CA LEU A 127 5.32 -4.70 -5.85
C LEU A 127 6.49 -4.64 -6.84
N CYS A 128 7.37 -3.64 -6.68
CA CYS A 128 8.57 -3.49 -7.49
C CYS A 128 9.48 -4.72 -7.39
N ASP A 129 9.89 -5.08 -6.17
CA ASP A 129 10.88 -6.13 -5.88
C ASP A 129 10.38 -7.55 -6.11
N HIS A 130 9.08 -7.80 -5.97
CA HIS A 130 8.52 -9.14 -6.09
C HIS A 130 8.01 -9.45 -7.49
N PHE A 131 7.48 -8.47 -8.22
CA PHE A 131 6.76 -8.75 -9.48
C PHE A 131 7.25 -7.96 -10.68
N LEU A 132 7.73 -6.73 -10.50
CA LEU A 132 7.81 -5.80 -11.63
C LEU A 132 9.23 -5.68 -12.20
N ARG A 133 10.24 -5.51 -11.35
CA ARG A 133 11.60 -5.22 -11.83
C ARG A 133 12.36 -6.47 -12.30
N ALA A 134 13.44 -6.23 -13.03
CA ALA A 134 14.44 -7.28 -13.33
C ALA A 134 14.88 -8.04 -12.08
N ASP A 135 14.94 -9.37 -12.20
CA ASP A 135 15.28 -10.30 -11.14
C ASP A 135 14.33 -10.27 -9.93
N ALA A 136 13.07 -9.89 -10.15
CA ALA A 136 12.04 -9.88 -9.12
C ALA A 136 12.01 -11.20 -8.35
N VAL A 137 11.68 -11.19 -7.06
CA VAL A 137 11.72 -12.38 -6.21
C VAL A 137 10.88 -13.53 -6.79
N ALA A 138 9.68 -13.24 -7.31
CA ALA A 138 8.80 -14.25 -7.90
C ALA A 138 9.37 -14.90 -9.16
N SER A 139 10.32 -14.27 -9.84
CA SER A 139 10.97 -14.84 -11.03
C SER A 139 11.97 -15.97 -10.70
N ARG A 140 12.40 -16.06 -9.43
CA ARG A 140 13.52 -16.90 -9.00
C ARG A 140 13.12 -18.31 -8.58
N ASP A 141 11.89 -18.49 -8.10
CA ASP A 141 11.38 -19.82 -7.73
C ASP A 141 10.74 -20.49 -8.96
N PRO A 142 11.29 -21.61 -9.45
CA PRO A 142 10.74 -22.30 -10.62
C PRO A 142 9.32 -22.83 -10.42
N GLY A 143 8.94 -23.19 -9.19
CA GLY A 143 7.61 -23.67 -8.85
C GLY A 143 6.58 -22.56 -8.91
N ASP A 144 6.90 -21.40 -8.33
CA ASP A 144 6.03 -20.21 -8.44
C ASP A 144 5.92 -19.75 -9.89
N ARG A 145 7.03 -19.77 -10.64
CA ARG A 145 7.03 -19.39 -12.05
C ARG A 145 6.15 -20.31 -12.90
N ALA A 146 6.22 -21.62 -12.67
CA ALA A 146 5.39 -22.58 -13.38
C ALA A 146 3.91 -22.54 -12.94
N GLY A 147 3.63 -22.11 -11.71
CA GLY A 147 2.27 -22.06 -11.15
C GLY A 147 1.51 -20.77 -11.46
N TRP A 148 2.18 -19.61 -11.35
CA TRP A 148 1.52 -18.30 -11.31
C TRP A 148 2.10 -17.29 -12.31
N PHE A 149 3.36 -17.45 -12.73
CA PHE A 149 4.11 -16.38 -13.40
C PHE A 149 4.73 -16.82 -14.74
N GLY A 150 4.07 -17.72 -15.47
CA GLY A 150 4.60 -18.31 -16.71
C GLY A 150 4.97 -17.26 -17.76
N GLU A 151 4.07 -16.30 -17.99
CA GLU A 151 4.21 -15.24 -18.99
C GLU A 151 4.66 -13.88 -18.42
N PHE A 152 5.10 -13.83 -17.16
CA PHE A 152 5.62 -12.58 -16.60
C PHE A 152 6.96 -12.19 -17.23
N GLY A 153 7.07 -10.92 -17.64
CA GLY A 153 8.26 -10.32 -18.22
C GLY A 153 9.31 -9.99 -17.18
N PHE A 154 8.90 -9.52 -16.00
CA PHE A 154 9.79 -9.07 -14.92
C PHE A 154 10.85 -8.05 -15.40
N ASP A 155 10.49 -7.14 -16.31
CA ASP A 155 11.41 -6.20 -16.93
C ASP A 155 10.94 -4.75 -16.85
N HIS A 156 10.00 -4.49 -15.92
CA HIS A 156 9.40 -3.19 -15.76
C HIS A 156 10.27 -2.22 -14.94
N VAL A 157 10.19 -0.96 -15.33
CA VAL A 157 10.78 0.19 -14.68
C VAL A 157 9.65 1.06 -14.17
N LEU A 158 9.71 1.37 -12.88
CA LEU A 158 8.75 2.22 -12.20
C LEU A 158 9.33 3.62 -12.00
N ASP A 159 8.52 4.62 -12.34
CA ASP A 159 8.85 6.03 -12.20
C ASP A 159 7.61 6.86 -11.85
N GLY A 160 7.69 7.69 -10.82
CA GLY A 160 6.62 8.59 -10.43
C GLY A 160 6.61 8.86 -8.93
N ALA A 161 5.48 9.35 -8.43
CA ALA A 161 5.41 9.74 -7.03
C ALA A 161 3.97 9.72 -6.49
N ALA A 162 3.88 9.62 -5.18
CA ALA A 162 2.68 9.91 -4.41
C ALA A 162 3.00 10.80 -3.21
N VAL A 163 2.01 11.57 -2.79
CA VAL A 163 2.05 12.35 -1.56
C VAL A 163 1.02 11.75 -0.61
N VAL A 164 1.48 11.48 0.60
CA VAL A 164 0.66 11.06 1.73
C VAL A 164 0.46 12.26 2.65
N CYS A 165 -0.79 12.57 2.96
CA CYS A 165 -1.19 13.62 3.87
C CYS A 165 -1.77 13.00 5.15
N SER A 166 -1.21 13.34 6.30
CA SER A 166 -1.85 13.12 7.59
C SER A 166 -3.03 14.09 7.73
N GLU A 167 -4.25 13.58 7.88
CA GLU A 167 -5.44 14.43 8.06
C GLU A 167 -5.42 15.17 9.41
N TRP A 168 -4.65 14.68 10.37
CA TRP A 168 -4.57 15.25 11.71
C TRP A 168 -3.55 16.38 11.80
N SER A 169 -2.34 16.13 11.33
CA SER A 169 -1.23 17.10 11.42
C SER A 169 -1.12 18.00 10.19
N GLY A 170 -1.73 17.60 9.07
CA GLY A 170 -1.51 18.22 7.76
C GLY A 170 -0.12 17.94 7.19
N GLN A 171 0.70 17.09 7.85
CA GLN A 171 2.04 16.76 7.38
C GLN A 171 1.95 16.02 6.05
N LEU A 172 2.70 16.51 5.07
CA LEU A 172 2.83 15.91 3.75
C LEU A 172 4.14 15.12 3.67
N THR A 173 4.06 13.88 3.18
CA THR A 173 5.22 13.02 2.94
C THR A 173 5.22 12.58 1.49
N LEU A 174 6.32 12.81 0.79
CA LEU A 174 6.53 12.36 -0.58
C LEU A 174 7.09 10.93 -0.57
N ILE A 175 6.45 10.07 -1.35
CA ILE A 175 6.95 8.77 -1.77
C ILE A 175 7.33 8.92 -3.25
N GLU A 176 8.62 8.85 -3.56
CA GLU A 176 9.15 9.01 -4.92
C GLU A 176 9.79 7.70 -5.37
N MET A 177 9.36 7.20 -6.53
CA MET A 177 9.94 6.06 -7.21
C MET A 177 10.65 6.57 -8.45
N SER A 178 11.96 6.32 -8.56
CA SER A 178 12.75 6.70 -9.72
C SER A 178 13.58 5.54 -10.21
N ALA A 179 13.29 5.06 -11.41
CA ALA A 179 13.91 3.89 -12.03
C ALA A 179 14.05 2.70 -11.05
N ASN A 180 12.93 2.29 -10.44
CA ASN A 180 12.86 1.24 -9.40
C ASN A 180 13.55 1.55 -8.06
N SER A 181 14.08 2.76 -7.86
CA SER A 181 14.61 3.23 -6.57
C SER A 181 13.56 4.02 -5.80
N LEU A 182 13.25 3.57 -4.59
CA LEU A 182 12.28 4.21 -3.70
C LEU A 182 12.95 5.21 -2.76
N SER A 183 12.32 6.37 -2.55
CA SER A 183 12.65 7.29 -1.48
C SER A 183 11.39 7.82 -0.80
N VAL A 184 11.50 8.07 0.51
CA VAL A 184 10.43 8.62 1.34
C VAL A 184 10.98 9.84 2.07
N ARG A 185 10.33 11.00 1.91
CA ARG A 185 10.78 12.23 2.58
C ARG A 185 9.62 13.13 2.97
N PRO A 186 9.65 13.75 4.16
CA PRO A 186 8.72 14.84 4.49
C PRO A 186 8.84 15.97 3.45
N LEU A 187 7.72 16.54 3.03
CA LEU A 187 7.70 17.78 2.27
C LEU A 187 7.74 18.93 3.28
N ALA A 188 8.72 19.83 3.13
CA ALA A 188 8.81 21.01 3.98
C ALA A 188 7.56 21.87 3.81
N SER A 189 6.95 22.23 4.94
CA SER A 189 5.83 23.18 5.04
C SER A 189 6.28 24.61 4.76
#